data_AF-A0A1X7G605-F1
#
_entry.id   AF-A0A1X7G605-F1
#
_cell.length_a   1.000
_cell.length_b   1.000
_cell.length_c   1.000
_cell.angle_alpha   90.00
_cell.angle_beta   90.00
_cell.angle_gamma   90.00
#
_symmetry.space_group_name_H-M   'P 1'
#
loop_
_entity.id
_entity.type
_entity.pdbx_description
1 polymer ?
#
loop_
_entity_poly.entity_id
_entity_poly.type
_entity_poly.pdbx_seq_one_letter_code
_entity_poly.pdbx_strand_id
1 'polypeptide(L)'
;MPLPRPSPPRVLWADLRAFLRNRSRHHWIAGLLAVVLPALIIAGFIIDARINIMPGEQLIYVESWQADRSDDEIKAAQEVRQKEREEALAERQRAFQRLEKKLGMDD
;
A
#
# COMPACT_ATOMS: atom_id res chain seq x y z
N MET A 1 -0.04 10.28 -60.91
CA MET A 1 1.20 10.08 -60.12
C MET A 1 1.12 8.72 -59.46
N PRO A 2 2.11 7.81 -59.62
CA PRO A 2 2.14 6.56 -58.87
C PRO A 2 2.47 6.83 -57.39
N LEU A 3 1.84 6.08 -56.48
CA LEU A 3 2.09 6.18 -55.04
C LEU A 3 3.48 5.62 -54.67
N PRO A 4 4.18 6.20 -53.67
CA PRO A 4 5.48 5.70 -53.23
C PRO A 4 5.36 4.31 -52.60
N ARG A 5 6.45 3.54 -52.68
CA ARG A 5 6.52 2.19 -52.12
C ARG A 5 6.44 2.24 -50.59
N PRO A 6 5.65 1.37 -49.94
CA PRO A 6 5.56 1.33 -48.48
C PRO A 6 6.90 0.93 -47.86
N SER A 7 7.28 1.63 -46.79
CA SER A 7 8.52 1.36 -46.07
C SER A 7 8.48 -0.01 -45.37
N PRO A 8 9.56 -0.82 -45.46
CA PRO A 8 9.59 -2.12 -44.80
C PRO A 8 9.77 -1.97 -43.27
N PRO A 9 9.26 -2.91 -42.45
CA PRO A 9 9.26 -2.80 -40.98
C PRO A 9 10.66 -2.67 -40.37
N ARG A 10 11.70 -3.19 -41.04
CA ARG A 10 13.10 -3.00 -40.62
C ARG A 10 13.55 -1.54 -40.61
N VAL A 11 12.99 -0.72 -41.50
CA VAL A 11 13.31 0.71 -41.58
C VAL A 11 12.71 1.45 -40.38
N LEU A 12 11.53 1.02 -39.90
CA LEU A 12 10.92 1.57 -38.69
C LEU A 12 11.77 1.30 -37.44
N TRP A 13 12.33 0.10 -37.30
CA TRP A 13 13.26 -0.22 -36.21
C TRP A 13 14.58 0.55 -36.30
N ALA A 14 15.13 0.70 -37.51
CA ALA A 14 16.33 1.49 -37.73
C ALA A 14 16.13 2.97 -37.40
N ASP A 15 14.98 3.52 -37.78
CA ASP A 15 14.59 4.90 -37.52
C ASP A 15 14.31 5.14 -36.04
N LEU A 16 13.60 4.23 -35.37
CA LEU A 16 13.40 4.27 -33.92
C LEU A 16 14.73 4.24 -33.16
N ARG A 17 15.66 3.38 -33.58
CA ARG A 17 17.00 3.30 -32.98
C ARG A 17 17.82 4.58 -33.23
N ALA A 18 17.75 5.15 -34.43
CA ALA A 18 18.42 6.40 -34.77
C ALA A 18 17.85 7.58 -33.96
N PHE A 19 16.52 7.66 -33.83
CA PHE A 19 15.80 8.64 -33.03
C PHE A 19 16.15 8.55 -31.54
N LEU A 20 16.27 7.34 -30.99
CA LEU A 20 16.72 7.12 -29.61
C LEU A 20 18.20 7.49 -29.41
N ARG A 21 19.04 7.26 -30.42
CA ARG A 21 20.49 7.54 -30.35
C ARG A 21 20.82 9.03 -30.47
N ASN A 22 20.00 9.82 -31.17
CA ASN A 22 20.27 11.23 -31.43
C ASN A 22 19.72 12.20 -30.36
N ARG A 23 19.31 11.69 -29.18
CA ARG A 23 18.65 12.49 -28.13
C ARG A 23 19.64 13.14 -27.16
N SER A 24 19.37 14.41 -26.84
CA SER A 24 20.07 15.15 -25.77
C SER A 24 19.80 14.51 -24.39
N ARG A 25 20.70 14.75 -23.43
CA ARG A 25 20.63 14.19 -22.06
C ARG A 25 19.27 14.46 -21.39
N HIS A 26 18.61 15.58 -21.69
CA HIS A 26 17.33 15.96 -21.08
C HIS A 26 16.16 15.07 -21.54
N HIS A 27 16.19 14.56 -22.78
CA HIS A 27 15.16 13.65 -23.26
C HIS A 27 15.21 12.28 -22.58
N TRP A 28 16.39 11.84 -22.12
CA TRP A 28 16.52 10.60 -21.35
C TRP A 28 15.94 10.75 -19.95
N ILE A 29 16.16 11.90 -19.30
CA ILE A 29 15.56 12.20 -17.99
C ILE A 29 14.03 12.25 -18.10
N ALA A 30 13.51 12.94 -19.12
CA ALA A 30 12.06 12.98 -19.36
C ALA A 30 11.48 11.60 -19.67
N GLY A 31 12.18 10.78 -20.47
CA GLY A 31 11.78 9.40 -20.76
C GLY A 31 11.80 8.50 -19.53
N LEU A 32 12.82 8.63 -18.67
CA LEU A 32 12.91 7.91 -17.41
C LEU A 32 11.76 8.30 -16.48
N LEU A 33 11.49 9.60 -16.31
CA LEU A 33 10.38 10.11 -15.51
C LEU A 33 9.02 9.59 -16.00
N ALA A 34 8.82 9.55 -17.32
CA ALA A 34 7.58 9.04 -17.92
C ALA A 34 7.30 7.56 -17.62
N VAL A 35 8.34 6.77 -17.32
CA VAL A 35 8.19 5.35 -16.92
C VAL A 35 8.14 5.22 -15.40
N VAL A 36 9.01 5.93 -14.69
CA VAL A 36 9.15 5.84 -13.23
C VAL A 36 7.90 6.34 -12.52
N LEU A 37 7.33 7.48 -12.92
CA LEU A 37 6.16 8.03 -12.23
C LEU A 37 4.93 7.10 -12.28
N PRO A 38 4.52 6.56 -13.44
CA PRO A 38 3.45 5.56 -13.48
C PRO A 38 3.80 4.27 -12.73
N ALA A 39 5.05 3.81 -12.82
CA ALA A 39 5.48 2.61 -12.11
C ALA A 39 5.38 2.76 -10.59
N LEU A 40 5.72 3.94 -10.05
CA LEU A 40 5.54 4.26 -8.63
C LEU A 40 4.07 4.25 -8.22
N ILE A 41 3.17 4.79 -9.06
CA ILE A 41 1.73 4.77 -8.79
C ILE A 41 1.22 3.32 -8.72
N ILE A 42 1.59 2.49 -9.71
CA ILE A 42 1.19 1.07 -9.73
C ILE A 42 1.77 0.32 -8.52
N ALA A 43 3.03 0.55 -8.17
CA ALA A 43 3.65 -0.04 -6.99
C ALA A 43 2.92 0.36 -5.70
N GLY A 44 2.50 1.63 -5.58
CA GLY A 44 1.69 2.12 -4.48
C GLY A 44 0.37 1.36 -4.34
N PHE A 45 -0.35 1.16 -5.44
CA PHE A 45 -1.57 0.35 -5.45
C PHE A 45 -1.32 -1.12 -5.08
N ILE A 46 -0.22 -1.73 -5.53
CA ILE A 46 0.12 -3.12 -5.16
C ILE A 46 0.39 -3.24 -3.66
N ILE A 47 1.09 -2.27 -3.08
CA ILE A 47 1.39 -2.23 -1.64
C ILE A 47 0.10 -2.02 -0.85
N ASP A 48 -0.72 -1.04 -1.23
CA ASP A 48 -2.02 -0.79 -0.61
C ASP A 48 -2.94 -2.03 -0.69
N ALA A 49 -3.01 -2.67 -1.85
CA ALA A 49 -3.73 -3.93 -2.04
C ALA A 49 -3.14 -5.12 -1.25
N ARG A 50 -1.96 -5.02 -0.63
CA ARG A 50 -1.45 -6.09 0.24
C ARG A 50 -1.65 -5.78 1.72
N ILE A 51 -1.67 -4.51 2.08
CA ILE A 51 -1.67 -4.05 3.47
C ILE A 51 -3.09 -3.65 3.91
N ASN A 52 -3.92 -3.19 2.97
CA ASN A 52 -5.15 -2.46 3.23
C ASN A 52 -6.39 -3.13 2.60
N ILE A 53 -6.25 -4.31 1.98
CA ILE A 53 -7.43 -5.12 1.68
C ILE A 53 -8.00 -5.53 3.03
N MET A 54 -9.12 -4.87 3.34
CA MET A 54 -10.12 -5.14 4.35
C MET A 54 -9.96 -6.53 4.97
N PRO A 55 -9.99 -6.66 6.30
CA PRO A 55 -9.84 -7.97 6.92
C PRO A 55 -10.80 -8.93 6.23
N GLY A 56 -10.25 -9.97 5.61
CA GLY A 56 -11.02 -10.94 4.83
C GLY A 56 -12.19 -11.44 5.66
N GLU A 57 -13.28 -11.80 4.97
CA GLU A 57 -14.59 -12.17 5.53
C GLU A 57 -14.50 -12.65 6.99
N GLN A 58 -14.70 -11.71 7.92
CA GLN A 58 -14.52 -11.99 9.34
C GLN A 58 -15.76 -12.72 9.82
N LEU A 59 -15.59 -13.99 10.18
CA LEU A 59 -16.61 -14.70 10.95
C LEU A 59 -16.62 -14.12 12.37
N ILE A 60 -17.41 -13.07 12.56
CA ILE A 60 -17.59 -12.42 13.86
C ILE A 60 -18.43 -13.36 14.72
N TYR A 61 -17.78 -14.13 15.59
CA TYR A 61 -18.46 -14.92 16.61
C TYR A 61 -19.00 -13.99 17.68
N VAL A 62 -20.32 -13.84 17.71
CA VAL A 62 -21.00 -13.19 18.83
C VAL A 62 -21.25 -14.27 19.88
N GLU A 63 -20.65 -14.14 21.05
CA GLU A 63 -20.92 -15.04 22.18
C GLU A 63 -22.40 -14.95 22.57
N SER A 64 -23.10 -16.09 22.54
CA SER A 64 -24.45 -16.21 23.09
C SER A 64 -24.36 -16.25 24.61
N TRP A 65 -24.86 -15.21 25.28
CA TRP A 65 -24.89 -15.15 26.74
C TRP A 65 -26.09 -15.92 27.28
N GLN A 66 -25.86 -16.69 28.35
CA GLN A 66 -26.90 -17.31 29.17
C GLN A 66 -27.84 -16.23 29.73
N ALA A 67 -29.16 -16.47 29.67
CA ALA A 67 -30.16 -15.49 30.11
C ALA A 67 -30.26 -15.35 31.64
N ASP A 68 -29.76 -16.36 32.36
CA ASP A 68 -29.75 -16.51 33.81
C ASP A 68 -28.44 -16.05 34.47
N ARG A 69 -27.55 -15.39 33.70
CA ARG A 69 -26.28 -14.88 34.21
C ARG A 69 -26.48 -13.86 35.33
N SER A 70 -25.68 -13.97 36.39
CA SER A 70 -25.71 -13.02 37.51
C SER A 70 -24.97 -11.71 37.19
N ASP A 71 -25.44 -10.59 37.74
CA ASP A 71 -24.81 -9.27 37.63
C ASP A 71 -23.34 -9.27 38.09
N ASP A 72 -23.00 -10.10 39.08
CA ASP A 72 -21.63 -10.20 39.60
C ASP A 72 -20.70 -10.89 38.58
N GLU A 73 -21.21 -11.91 37.89
CA GLU A 73 -20.48 -12.59 36.80
C GLU A 73 -20.30 -11.65 35.59
N ILE A 74 -21.27 -10.78 35.33
CA ILE A 74 -21.17 -9.74 34.29
C ILE A 74 -20.06 -8.76 34.62
N LYS A 75 -20.01 -8.25 35.85
CA LYS A 75 -18.98 -7.29 36.28
C LYS A 75 -17.58 -7.90 36.26
N ALA A 76 -17.42 -9.13 36.76
CA ALA A 76 -16.14 -9.83 36.72
C ALA A 76 -15.64 -10.02 35.28
N ALA A 77 -16.52 -10.43 34.36
CA ALA A 77 -16.15 -10.59 32.95
C ALA A 77 -15.86 -9.25 32.25
N GLN A 78 -16.53 -8.17 32.65
CA GLN A 78 -16.22 -6.83 32.15
C GLN A 78 -14.85 -6.37 32.61
N GLU A 79 -14.48 -6.59 33.88
CA GLU A 79 -13.17 -6.19 34.41
C GLU A 79 -12.02 -6.89 33.65
N VAL A 80 -12.14 -8.19 33.39
CA VAL A 80 -11.14 -8.94 32.63
C VAL A 80 -10.98 -8.35 31.23
N ARG A 81 -12.10 -8.12 30.51
CA ARG A 81 -12.06 -7.54 29.16
C ARG A 81 -11.53 -6.10 29.15
N GLN A 82 -11.76 -5.33 30.21
CA GLN A 82 -11.20 -3.99 30.32
C GLN A 82 -9.69 -4.04 30.48
N LYS A 83 -9.16 -4.94 31.32
CA LYS A 83 -7.71 -5.13 31.46
C LYS A 83 -7.05 -5.51 30.13
N GLU A 84 -7.62 -6.47 29.40
CA GLU A 84 -7.12 -6.86 28.08
C GLU A 84 -7.10 -5.69 27.09
N ARG A 85 -8.15 -4.85 27.10
CA ARG A 85 -8.20 -3.64 26.26
C ARG A 85 -7.15 -2.62 26.65
N GLU A 86 -6.97 -2.37 27.94
CA GLU A 86 -5.97 -1.44 28.47
C GLU A 86 -4.55 -1.89 28.11
N GLU A 87 -4.25 -3.19 28.22
CA GLU A 87 -2.96 -3.76 27.83
C GLU A 87 -2.70 -3.57 26.32
N ALA A 88 -3.68 -3.89 25.47
CA ALA A 88 -3.55 -3.71 24.02
C ALA A 88 -3.35 -2.23 23.63
N LEU A 89 -4.04 -1.31 24.31
CA LEU A 89 -3.87 0.13 24.11
C LEU A 89 -2.48 0.61 24.57
N ALA A 90 -2.01 0.12 25.71
CA ALA A 90 -0.67 0.43 26.22
C ALA A 90 0.42 -0.08 25.28
N GLU A 91 0.27 -1.28 24.70
CA GLU A 91 1.19 -1.81 23.70
C GLU A 91 1.21 -0.97 22.42
N ARG A 92 0.04 -0.57 21.91
CA ARG A 92 -0.06 0.35 20.77
C ARG A 92 0.62 1.67 21.08
N GLN A 93 0.37 2.26 22.24
CA GLN A 93 0.98 3.52 22.65
C GLN A 93 2.51 3.40 22.71
N ARG A 94 3.03 2.32 23.30
CA ARG A 94 4.47 2.03 23.32
C ARG A 94 5.04 1.85 21.91
N ALA A 95 4.31 1.21 21.00
CA ALA A 95 4.73 1.06 19.60
C ALA A 95 4.83 2.42 18.90
N PHE A 96 3.86 3.31 19.09
CA PHE A 96 3.90 4.67 18.57
C PHE A 96 5.03 5.49 19.17
N GLN A 97 5.23 5.46 20.49
CA GLN A 97 6.35 6.14 21.15
C GLN A 97 7.72 5.65 20.64
N ARG A 98 7.86 4.35 20.33
CA ARG A 98 9.09 3.81 19.70
C ARG A 98 9.29 4.31 18.28
N LEU A 99 8.21 4.52 17.52
CA LEU A 99 8.28 5.07 16.16
C LEU A 99 8.63 6.57 16.21
N GLU A 100 8.00 7.33 17.10
CA GLU A 100 8.25 8.75 17.35
C GLU A 100 9.74 9.01 17.63
N LYS A 101 10.33 8.28 18.60
CA LYS A 101 11.76 8.34 18.92
C LYS A 101 12.69 7.94 17.77
N LYS A 102 12.25 7.03 16.89
CA LYS A 102 13.03 6.63 15.71
C LYS A 102 13.00 7.70 14.61
N LEU A 103 11.94 8.49 14.56
CA LEU A 103 11.72 9.54 13.58
C LEU A 103 12.25 10.90 14.05
N GLY A 104 12.70 11.02 15.31
CA GLY A 104 13.20 12.27 15.88
C GLY A 104 12.11 13.33 16.05
N MET A 105 10.88 12.89 16.33
CA MET A 105 9.71 13.77 16.53
C MET A 105 9.51 14.13 18.01
N ASP A 106 10.49 13.81 18.85
CA ASP A 106 10.50 13.94 20.31
C ASP A 106 11.02 15.29 20.84
N ASP A 107 11.18 16.29 19.96
CA ASP A 107 11.58 17.69 20.26
C ASP A 107 10.39 18.67 20.32
#